data_AF-A0A2J5NWZ3-F1
#
_entry.id   AF-A0A2J5NWZ3-F1
#
_cell.length_a   1.000
_cell.length_b   1.000
_cell.length_c   1.000
_cell.angle_alpha   90.00
_cell.angle_beta   90.00
_cell.angle_gamma   90.00
#
_symmetry.space_group_name_H-M   'P 1'
#
loop_
_entity.id
_entity.type
_entity.pdbx_description
1 polymer ?
#
loop_
_entity_poly.entity_id
_entity_poly.type
_entity_poly.pdbx_seq_one_letter_code
_entity_poly.pdbx_strand_id
1 'polypeptide(L)'
;DKYCNASPRKTQKYLCNVWSRVRAKWGREGIRTFGFRVAEPHHDGTPHWHLLLFLLPEEVELATEIFHEYALQVDGSEPGAAQYRFTAKPIDEEFGSATGYIAKYISKNIDGYGMDGEFDHESGKPVKEMAKRVRAWASRWSIRQFQQIGGAPVSTWRELRRLGSRELVLHPELEAARAAADAPDWPGYVNAQGGPFVTRDCLRVRLNYEYTENGNDYGDTVAKISGVYCPFTVSESVIYTRTNDYKIVPKHKPSSVENLTLEGRDAAPWSSVNN
;
A
#
# COMPACT_ATOMS: atom_id res chain seq x y z
N ASP A 1 -35.94 11.57 1.20
CA ASP A 1 -34.63 11.55 0.51
C ASP A 1 -34.06 10.15 0.45
N LYS A 2 -33.82 9.64 -0.76
CA LYS A 2 -33.33 8.28 -1.03
C LYS A 2 -31.87 8.05 -0.62
N TYR A 3 -31.13 9.13 -0.35
CA TYR A 3 -29.73 9.12 0.03
C TYR A 3 -29.56 10.00 1.25
N CYS A 4 -29.04 9.46 2.33
CA CYS A 4 -28.84 10.14 3.63
C CYS A 4 -27.75 11.24 3.61
N ASN A 5 -27.54 11.90 2.46
CA ASN A 5 -26.53 12.93 2.21
C ASN A 5 -25.12 12.56 2.71
N ALA A 6 -24.79 11.27 2.64
CA ALA A 6 -23.47 10.77 2.99
C ALA A 6 -22.46 11.13 1.89
N SER A 7 -21.34 11.74 2.27
CA SER A 7 -20.25 12.00 1.33
C SER A 7 -19.40 10.73 1.11
N PRO A 8 -18.68 10.60 -0.02
CA PRO A 8 -17.73 9.51 -0.25
C PRO A 8 -16.73 9.32 0.90
N ARG A 9 -16.31 10.40 1.55
CA ARG A 9 -15.44 10.34 2.74
C ARG A 9 -16.11 9.64 3.93
N LYS A 10 -17.43 9.87 4.15
CA LYS A 10 -18.19 9.18 5.21
C LYS A 10 -18.32 7.68 4.89
N THR A 11 -18.64 7.33 3.64
CA THR A 11 -18.73 5.92 3.20
C THR A 11 -17.38 5.21 3.31
N GLN A 12 -16.28 5.86 2.91
CA GLN A 12 -14.94 5.31 3.09
C GLN A 12 -14.61 5.05 4.57
N LYS A 13 -15.00 5.96 5.47
CA LYS A 13 -14.82 5.76 6.92
C LYS A 13 -15.62 4.57 7.43
N TYR A 14 -16.84 4.37 6.91
CA TYR A 14 -17.65 3.19 7.20
C TYR A 14 -16.93 1.90 6.77
N LEU A 15 -16.46 1.80 5.52
CA LEU A 15 -15.72 0.63 5.04
C LEU A 15 -14.45 0.36 5.85
N CYS A 16 -13.70 1.40 6.22
CA CYS A 16 -12.56 1.28 7.13
C CYS A 16 -12.95 0.71 8.50
N ASN A 17 -14.11 1.10 9.04
CA ASN A 17 -14.61 0.58 10.30
C ASN A 17 -14.97 -0.91 10.20
N VAL A 18 -15.74 -1.30 9.16
CA VAL A 18 -16.07 -2.71 8.86
C VAL A 18 -14.78 -3.53 8.80
N TRP A 19 -13.80 -3.10 7.99
CA TRP A 19 -12.51 -3.78 7.87
C TRP A 19 -11.73 -3.86 9.18
N SER A 20 -11.78 -2.83 10.02
CA SER A 20 -11.14 -2.86 11.34
C SER A 20 -11.74 -3.94 12.25
N ARG A 21 -13.07 -4.10 12.22
CA ARG A 21 -13.80 -5.08 13.04
C ARG A 21 -13.58 -6.50 12.55
N VAL A 22 -13.60 -6.71 11.23
CA VAL A 22 -13.24 -7.99 10.59
C VAL A 22 -11.83 -8.41 11.02
N ARG A 23 -10.82 -7.55 10.82
CA ARG A 23 -9.43 -7.86 11.22
C ARG A 23 -9.28 -8.12 12.71
N ALA A 24 -10.00 -7.39 13.56
CA ALA A 24 -9.97 -7.62 15.00
C ALA A 24 -10.56 -8.98 15.37
N LYS A 25 -11.65 -9.42 14.72
CA LYS A 25 -12.23 -10.75 14.93
C LYS A 25 -11.30 -11.83 14.38
N TRP A 26 -10.80 -11.72 13.16
CA TRP A 26 -9.79 -12.64 12.60
C TRP A 26 -8.59 -12.80 13.52
N GLY A 27 -8.06 -11.70 14.07
CA GLY A 27 -6.95 -11.77 15.02
C GLY A 27 -7.26 -12.53 16.32
N ARG A 28 -8.52 -12.53 16.80
CA ARG A 28 -8.94 -13.35 17.95
C ARG A 28 -9.11 -14.83 17.60
N GLU A 29 -9.49 -15.13 16.36
CA GLU A 29 -9.59 -16.49 15.82
C GLU A 29 -8.25 -17.04 15.31
N GLY A 30 -7.15 -16.28 15.44
CA GLY A 30 -5.83 -16.68 14.94
C GLY A 30 -5.64 -16.54 13.43
N ILE A 31 -6.68 -16.14 12.69
CA ILE A 31 -6.67 -16.02 11.22
C ILE A 31 -5.71 -14.91 10.79
N ARG A 32 -4.83 -15.25 9.84
CA ARG A 32 -3.86 -14.32 9.25
C ARG A 32 -4.09 -14.18 7.76
N THR A 33 -3.83 -12.96 7.26
CA THR A 33 -3.90 -12.71 5.83
C THR A 33 -2.86 -11.68 5.39
N PHE A 34 -2.44 -11.80 4.15
CA PHE A 34 -1.75 -10.74 3.42
C PHE A 34 -2.43 -10.53 2.06
N GLY A 35 -2.18 -9.39 1.43
CA GLY A 35 -2.77 -9.09 0.14
C GLY A 35 -2.85 -7.60 -0.14
N PHE A 36 -3.92 -7.20 -0.81
CA PHE A 36 -4.07 -5.85 -1.34
C PHE A 36 -5.51 -5.37 -1.31
N ARG A 37 -5.69 -4.08 -1.07
CA ARG A 37 -6.98 -3.38 -1.13
C ARG A 37 -6.91 -2.26 -2.14
N VAL A 38 -7.91 -2.21 -3.00
CA VAL A 38 -8.17 -1.11 -3.95
C VAL A 38 -9.49 -0.47 -3.59
N ALA A 39 -9.54 0.87 -3.53
CA ALA A 39 -10.78 1.63 -3.38
C ALA A 39 -11.08 2.43 -4.65
N GLU A 40 -12.32 2.30 -5.11
CA GLU A 40 -12.80 2.86 -6.36
C GLU A 40 -14.17 3.53 -6.16
N PRO A 41 -14.50 4.56 -6.96
CA PRO A 41 -15.85 5.07 -7.03
C PRO A 41 -16.72 4.18 -7.91
N HIS A 42 -17.96 3.94 -7.49
CA HIS A 42 -19.03 3.63 -8.42
C HIS A 42 -19.34 4.84 -9.31
N HIS A 43 -20.21 4.64 -10.29
CA HIS A 43 -20.70 5.70 -11.19
C HIS A 43 -21.23 6.95 -10.48
N ASP A 44 -21.88 6.77 -9.33
CA ASP A 44 -22.43 7.84 -8.49
C ASP A 44 -21.39 8.45 -7.53
N GLY A 45 -20.15 7.96 -7.55
CA GLY A 45 -19.05 8.38 -6.69
C GLY A 45 -18.98 7.65 -5.34
N THR A 46 -19.86 6.69 -5.07
CA THR A 46 -19.86 5.91 -3.83
C THR A 46 -18.62 5.00 -3.78
N PRO A 47 -17.77 5.08 -2.75
CA PRO A 47 -16.63 4.21 -2.61
C PRO A 47 -17.04 2.74 -2.44
N HIS A 48 -16.35 1.84 -3.14
CA HIS A 48 -16.37 0.39 -2.91
C HIS A 48 -14.94 -0.15 -2.90
N TRP A 49 -14.76 -1.33 -2.31
CA TRP A 49 -13.44 -1.94 -2.15
C TRP A 49 -13.33 -3.25 -2.90
N HIS A 50 -12.23 -3.41 -3.64
CA HIS A 50 -11.75 -4.70 -4.09
C HIS A 50 -10.63 -5.16 -3.16
N LEU A 51 -10.77 -6.37 -2.62
CA LEU A 51 -9.81 -7.00 -1.73
C LEU A 51 -9.30 -8.26 -2.40
N LEU A 52 -7.98 -8.36 -2.56
CA LEU A 52 -7.32 -9.61 -2.89
C LEU A 52 -6.57 -10.09 -1.66
N LEU A 53 -7.01 -11.20 -1.09
CA LEU A 53 -6.50 -11.71 0.18
C LEU A 53 -6.02 -13.15 0.00
N PHE A 54 -4.87 -13.44 0.56
CA PHE A 54 -4.32 -14.79 0.67
C PHE A 54 -4.45 -15.24 2.12
N LEU A 55 -4.99 -16.42 2.32
CA LEU A 55 -5.24 -17.05 3.61
C LEU A 55 -4.80 -18.52 3.52
N LEU A 56 -4.69 -19.18 4.67
CA LEU A 56 -4.55 -20.64 4.69
C LEU A 56 -5.87 -21.28 4.20
N PRO A 57 -5.81 -22.35 3.37
CA PRO A 57 -7.01 -22.98 2.81
C PRO A 57 -8.07 -23.35 3.85
N GLU A 58 -7.63 -23.86 4.99
CA GLU A 58 -8.47 -24.25 6.13
C GLU A 58 -9.15 -23.07 6.84
N GLU A 59 -8.65 -21.84 6.67
CA GLU A 59 -9.20 -20.64 7.29
C GLU A 59 -10.18 -19.89 6.39
N VAL A 60 -10.21 -20.20 5.08
CA VAL A 60 -10.95 -19.40 4.07
C VAL A 60 -12.44 -19.33 4.39
N GLU A 61 -13.07 -20.44 4.75
CA GLU A 61 -14.50 -20.51 5.03
C GLU A 61 -14.87 -19.64 6.24
N LEU A 62 -14.23 -19.87 7.38
CA LEU A 62 -14.45 -19.10 8.60
C LEU A 62 -14.13 -17.61 8.41
N ALA A 63 -13.04 -17.29 7.70
CA ALA A 63 -12.67 -15.90 7.42
C ALA A 63 -13.74 -15.19 6.59
N THR A 64 -14.29 -15.88 5.58
CA THR A 64 -15.32 -15.37 4.68
C THR A 64 -16.64 -15.17 5.43
N GLU A 65 -17.04 -16.13 6.27
CA GLU A 65 -18.25 -16.04 7.10
C GLU A 65 -18.18 -14.82 8.03
N ILE A 66 -17.06 -14.65 8.75
CA ILE A 66 -16.82 -13.51 9.63
C ILE A 66 -16.92 -12.20 8.84
N PHE A 67 -16.32 -12.12 7.66
CA PHE A 67 -16.39 -10.90 6.85
C PHE A 67 -17.84 -10.59 6.46
N HIS A 68 -18.54 -11.60 5.93
CA HIS A 68 -19.92 -11.48 5.51
C HIS A 68 -20.84 -10.98 6.64
N GLU A 69 -20.68 -11.52 7.85
CA GLU A 69 -21.39 -11.06 9.05
C GLU A 69 -21.21 -9.55 9.27
N TYR A 70 -19.96 -9.07 9.36
CA TYR A 70 -19.70 -7.64 9.58
C TYR A 70 -20.13 -6.75 8.42
N ALA A 71 -20.10 -7.25 7.18
CA ALA A 71 -20.53 -6.49 6.01
C ALA A 71 -22.06 -6.24 5.98
N LEU A 72 -22.84 -7.16 6.56
CA LEU A 72 -24.30 -7.10 6.64
C LEU A 72 -24.86 -6.52 7.94
N GLN A 73 -24.02 -6.21 8.93
CA GLN A 73 -24.49 -5.69 10.23
C GLN A 73 -25.27 -4.37 10.13
N VAL A 74 -25.00 -3.55 9.12
CA VAL A 74 -25.74 -2.29 8.87
C VAL A 74 -26.63 -2.46 7.66
N ASP A 75 -27.94 -2.35 7.89
CA ASP A 75 -29.01 -2.47 6.89
C ASP A 75 -29.00 -3.80 6.11
N GLY A 76 -28.53 -4.90 6.72
CA GLY A 76 -28.42 -6.21 6.06
C GLY A 76 -29.74 -6.83 5.59
N SER A 77 -30.87 -6.30 6.06
CA SER A 77 -32.22 -6.71 5.62
C SER A 77 -32.78 -5.86 4.47
N GLU A 78 -32.05 -4.86 3.97
CA GLU A 78 -32.50 -4.09 2.81
C GLU A 78 -32.56 -4.96 1.54
N PRO A 79 -33.47 -4.67 0.59
CA PRO A 79 -33.55 -5.42 -0.65
C PRO A 79 -32.20 -5.45 -1.39
N GLY A 80 -31.67 -6.65 -1.61
CA GLY A 80 -30.40 -6.87 -2.32
C GLY A 80 -29.14 -6.81 -1.45
N ALA A 81 -29.23 -6.56 -0.14
CA ALA A 81 -28.05 -6.47 0.73
C ALA A 81 -27.18 -7.74 0.67
N ALA A 82 -27.80 -8.91 0.78
CA ALA A 82 -27.12 -10.21 0.73
C ALA A 82 -26.37 -10.45 -0.60
N GLN A 83 -26.77 -9.80 -1.69
CA GLN A 83 -26.13 -9.94 -3.00
C GLN A 83 -25.03 -8.90 -3.24
N TYR A 84 -25.23 -7.67 -2.79
CA TYR A 84 -24.41 -6.53 -3.22
C TYR A 84 -23.48 -5.97 -2.13
N ARG A 85 -23.71 -6.24 -0.84
CA ARG A 85 -22.86 -5.71 0.25
C ARG A 85 -21.51 -6.41 0.35
N PHE A 86 -21.45 -7.69 -0.01
CA PHE A 86 -20.24 -8.48 0.03
C PHE A 86 -20.29 -9.62 -0.99
N THR A 87 -19.19 -9.84 -1.68
CA THR A 87 -19.03 -10.99 -2.58
C THR A 87 -17.60 -11.49 -2.44
N ALA A 88 -17.45 -12.75 -2.04
CA ALA A 88 -16.17 -13.45 -2.03
C ALA A 88 -16.15 -14.48 -3.18
N LYS A 89 -15.03 -14.55 -3.89
CA LYS A 89 -14.81 -15.55 -4.93
C LYS A 89 -13.39 -16.10 -4.75
N PRO A 90 -13.21 -17.43 -4.77
CA PRO A 90 -11.88 -18.00 -4.81
C PRO A 90 -11.18 -17.55 -6.10
N ILE A 91 -9.86 -17.39 -6.03
CA ILE A 91 -9.05 -17.13 -7.23
C ILE A 91 -9.02 -18.42 -8.03
N ASP A 92 -9.35 -18.31 -9.30
CA ASP A 92 -9.24 -19.39 -10.26
C ASP A 92 -8.11 -19.05 -11.24
N GLU A 93 -7.07 -19.89 -11.25
CA GLU A 93 -5.87 -19.69 -12.04
C GLU A 93 -6.16 -19.70 -13.55
N GLU A 94 -7.23 -20.36 -13.99
CA GLU A 94 -7.64 -20.40 -15.40
C GLU A 94 -8.12 -19.03 -15.90
N PHE A 95 -8.65 -18.20 -15.01
CA PHE A 95 -9.15 -16.86 -15.35
C PHE A 95 -8.12 -15.74 -15.10
N GLY A 96 -6.91 -16.11 -14.66
CA GLY A 96 -5.76 -15.23 -14.51
C GLY A 96 -5.10 -15.32 -13.15
N SER A 97 -3.81 -14.98 -13.10
CA SER A 97 -3.06 -14.98 -11.85
C SER A 97 -3.54 -13.87 -10.90
N ALA A 98 -3.39 -14.10 -9.60
CA ALA A 98 -3.60 -13.10 -8.55
C ALA A 98 -2.86 -11.77 -8.85
N THR A 99 -1.64 -11.88 -9.39
CA THR A 99 -0.83 -10.74 -9.84
C THR A 99 -1.47 -10.00 -11.02
N GLY A 100 -1.98 -10.73 -12.02
CA GLY A 100 -2.69 -10.16 -13.16
C GLY A 100 -3.97 -9.44 -12.73
N TYR A 101 -4.70 -10.00 -11.76
CA TYR A 101 -5.87 -9.36 -11.17
C TYR A 101 -5.50 -8.03 -10.51
N ILE A 102 -4.50 -7.99 -9.62
CA ILE A 102 -4.03 -6.73 -9.00
C ILE A 102 -3.58 -5.73 -10.08
N ALA A 103 -2.76 -6.16 -11.04
CA ALA A 103 -2.25 -5.30 -12.10
C ALA A 103 -3.39 -4.65 -12.88
N LYS A 104 -4.44 -5.40 -13.22
CA LYS A 104 -5.65 -4.88 -13.89
C LYS A 104 -6.28 -3.72 -13.12
N TYR A 105 -6.50 -3.86 -11.81
CA TYR A 105 -7.10 -2.78 -11.01
C TYR A 105 -6.14 -1.62 -10.80
N ILE A 106 -4.84 -1.86 -10.63
CA ILE A 106 -3.86 -0.77 -10.55
C ILE A 106 -3.84 0.04 -11.86
N SER A 107 -3.73 -0.64 -13.01
CA SER A 107 -3.71 0.01 -14.33
C SER A 107 -4.99 0.80 -14.60
N LYS A 108 -6.18 0.25 -14.30
CA LYS A 108 -7.45 0.96 -14.46
C LYS A 108 -7.56 2.27 -13.68
N ASN A 109 -6.87 2.37 -12.54
CA ASN A 109 -7.03 3.46 -11.58
C ASN A 109 -5.89 4.49 -11.58
N ILE A 110 -4.71 4.14 -12.11
CA ILE A 110 -3.57 5.05 -12.16
C ILE A 110 -3.60 5.83 -13.47
N ASP A 111 -3.44 5.17 -14.61
CA ASP A 111 -3.20 5.84 -15.89
C ASP A 111 -3.80 5.13 -17.12
N GLY A 112 -4.38 3.94 -16.95
CA GLY A 112 -4.84 3.11 -18.06
C GLY A 112 -3.70 2.61 -18.95
N TYR A 113 -2.47 2.51 -18.41
CA TYR A 113 -1.31 2.05 -19.17
C TYR A 113 -1.51 0.62 -19.68
N GLY A 114 -1.25 0.40 -20.97
CA GLY A 114 -1.44 -0.89 -21.64
C GLY A 114 -2.89 -1.21 -22.03
N MET A 115 -3.84 -0.29 -21.81
CA MET A 115 -5.28 -0.50 -22.09
C MET A 115 -5.75 0.42 -23.23
N ASP A 116 -4.91 0.59 -24.26
CA ASP A 116 -5.20 1.44 -25.41
C ASP A 116 -6.32 0.82 -26.27
N GLY A 117 -7.41 1.56 -26.46
CA GLY A 117 -8.60 1.09 -27.17
C GLY A 117 -9.58 0.29 -26.31
N GLU A 118 -9.29 0.06 -25.02
CA GLU A 118 -10.25 -0.55 -24.11
C GLU A 118 -11.27 0.46 -23.59
N PHE A 119 -12.53 0.03 -23.64
CA PHE A 119 -13.66 0.75 -23.07
C PHE A 119 -14.09 0.06 -21.79
N ASP A 120 -14.35 0.85 -20.77
CA ASP A 120 -14.89 0.35 -19.53
C ASP A 120 -16.29 -0.24 -19.77
N HIS A 121 -16.52 -1.47 -19.29
CA HIS A 121 -17.75 -2.21 -19.58
C HIS A 121 -18.99 -1.60 -18.91
N GLU A 122 -18.83 -0.86 -17.81
CA GLU A 122 -19.95 -0.21 -17.12
C GLU A 122 -20.27 1.18 -17.70
N SER A 123 -19.23 1.96 -18.07
CA SER A 123 -19.40 3.33 -18.54
C SER A 123 -19.36 3.54 -20.05
N GLY A 124 -18.83 2.58 -20.81
CA GLY A 124 -18.59 2.69 -22.25
C GLY A 124 -17.57 3.77 -22.62
N LYS A 125 -16.80 4.30 -21.66
CA LYS A 125 -15.79 5.34 -21.87
C LYS A 125 -14.38 4.77 -21.95
N PRO A 126 -13.44 5.46 -22.62
CA PRO A 126 -12.06 5.04 -22.63
C PRO A 126 -11.49 4.91 -21.22
N VAL A 127 -10.83 3.79 -20.92
CA VAL A 127 -10.27 3.49 -19.59
C VAL A 127 -9.31 4.59 -19.10
N LYS A 128 -8.53 5.21 -20.01
CA LYS A 128 -7.63 6.33 -19.69
C LYS A 128 -8.35 7.56 -19.14
N GLU A 129 -9.56 7.86 -19.62
CA GLU A 129 -10.37 8.96 -19.07
C GLU A 129 -10.95 8.61 -17.71
N MET A 130 -11.32 7.34 -17.52
CA MET A 130 -11.80 6.84 -16.23
C MET A 130 -10.71 6.91 -15.17
N ALA A 131 -9.47 6.50 -15.47
CA ALA A 131 -8.34 6.61 -14.55
C ALA A 131 -8.14 8.05 -14.02
N LYS A 132 -8.26 9.06 -14.90
CA LYS A 132 -8.20 10.49 -14.49
C LYS A 132 -9.33 10.86 -13.53
N ARG A 133 -10.56 10.41 -13.79
CA ARG A 133 -11.73 10.67 -12.93
C ARG A 133 -11.58 10.01 -11.56
N VAL A 134 -11.14 8.75 -11.51
CA VAL A 134 -10.89 8.04 -10.26
C VAL A 134 -9.80 8.76 -9.45
N ARG A 135 -8.69 9.15 -10.09
CA ARG A 135 -7.62 9.90 -9.41
C ARG A 135 -8.10 11.25 -8.87
N ALA A 136 -8.91 11.99 -9.64
CA ALA A 136 -9.50 13.25 -9.20
C ALA A 136 -10.46 13.05 -8.01
N TRP A 137 -11.31 12.02 -8.07
CA TRP A 137 -12.20 11.62 -6.97
C TRP A 137 -11.41 11.27 -5.71
N ALA A 138 -10.40 10.41 -5.82
CA ALA A 138 -9.56 10.00 -4.70
C ALA A 138 -8.86 11.19 -4.04
N SER A 139 -8.31 12.10 -4.86
CA SER A 139 -7.66 13.32 -4.39
C SER A 139 -8.65 14.26 -3.70
N ARG A 140 -9.83 14.49 -4.31
CA ARG A 140 -10.88 15.37 -3.78
C ARG A 140 -11.37 14.93 -2.40
N TRP A 141 -11.46 13.61 -2.19
CA TRP A 141 -11.98 13.04 -0.95
C TRP A 141 -10.88 12.56 0.02
N SER A 142 -9.61 12.72 -0.36
CA SER A 142 -8.45 12.22 0.39
C SER A 142 -8.53 10.70 0.68
N ILE A 143 -8.93 9.93 -0.33
CA ILE A 143 -9.09 8.47 -0.24
C ILE A 143 -7.82 7.81 -0.81
N ARG A 144 -7.12 7.07 0.04
CA ARG A 144 -6.01 6.21 -0.41
C ARG A 144 -6.58 5.09 -1.28
N GLN A 145 -6.29 5.09 -2.57
CA GLN A 145 -6.77 4.07 -3.51
C GLN A 145 -6.17 2.70 -3.22
N PHE A 146 -4.84 2.61 -3.10
CA PHE A 146 -4.13 1.34 -2.99
C PHE A 146 -3.50 1.14 -1.61
N GLN A 147 -3.70 -0.03 -1.03
CA GLN A 147 -3.12 -0.38 0.26
C GLN A 147 -2.74 -1.87 0.32
N GLN A 148 -1.47 -2.14 0.55
CA GLN A 148 -1.00 -3.47 0.93
C GLN A 148 -1.51 -3.85 2.33
N ILE A 149 -1.87 -5.12 2.48
CA ILE A 149 -2.34 -5.73 3.72
C ILE A 149 -1.33 -6.80 4.13
N GLY A 150 -0.92 -6.80 5.40
CA GLY A 150 0.01 -7.79 5.93
C GLY A 150 1.37 -7.81 5.23
N GLY A 151 2.12 -8.90 5.42
CA GLY A 151 3.42 -9.14 4.79
C GLY A 151 4.55 -8.25 5.28
N ALA A 152 5.73 -8.51 4.71
CA ALA A 152 6.94 -7.73 5.00
C ALA A 152 6.86 -6.31 4.40
N PRO A 153 7.31 -5.28 5.15
CA PRO A 153 7.15 -3.88 4.73
C PRO A 153 8.10 -3.47 3.59
N VAL A 154 7.52 -3.02 2.48
CA VAL A 154 8.28 -2.49 1.32
C VAL A 154 9.21 -1.33 1.70
N SER A 155 8.84 -0.50 2.68
CA SER A 155 9.69 0.60 3.13
C SER A 155 11.01 0.11 3.73
N THR A 156 11.00 -0.99 4.48
CA THR A 156 12.22 -1.59 5.05
C THR A 156 13.07 -2.24 3.97
N TRP A 157 12.44 -2.94 3.01
CA TRP A 157 13.11 -3.43 1.80
C TRP A 157 13.85 -2.30 1.06
N ARG A 158 13.19 -1.17 0.81
CA ARG A 158 13.79 0.00 0.15
C ARG A 158 14.95 0.57 0.94
N GLU A 159 14.86 0.56 2.27
CA GLU A 159 15.93 1.08 3.13
C GLU A 159 17.15 0.15 3.16
N LEU A 160 16.93 -1.17 3.20
CA LEU A 160 18.01 -2.17 3.09
C LEU A 160 18.77 -2.06 1.76
N ARG A 161 18.08 -1.78 0.66
CA ARG A 161 18.71 -1.56 -0.66
C ARG A 161 19.69 -0.38 -0.69
N ARG A 162 19.57 0.57 0.24
CA ARG A 162 20.54 1.69 0.34
C ARG A 162 21.90 1.24 0.84
N LEU A 163 21.97 0.10 1.53
CA LEU A 163 23.22 -0.46 2.02
C LEU A 163 24.05 -1.06 0.88
N GLY A 164 23.43 -1.41 -0.26
CA GLY A 164 24.10 -2.09 -1.37
C GLY A 164 24.87 -3.32 -0.87
N SER A 165 26.08 -3.53 -1.41
CA SER A 165 26.98 -4.63 -1.04
C SER A 165 27.77 -4.42 0.27
N ARG A 166 27.35 -3.48 1.13
CA ARG A 166 28.01 -3.24 2.42
C ARG A 166 28.02 -4.51 3.26
N GLU A 167 29.20 -4.92 3.69
CA GLU A 167 29.37 -6.06 4.59
C GLU A 167 28.83 -5.73 5.99
N LEU A 168 27.90 -6.55 6.49
CA LEU A 168 27.24 -6.35 7.78
C LEU A 168 27.80 -7.29 8.86
N VAL A 169 29.14 -7.36 9.00
CA VAL A 169 29.82 -8.28 9.93
C VAL A 169 29.32 -8.16 11.38
N LEU A 170 29.02 -6.94 11.82
CA LEU A 170 28.51 -6.67 13.17
C LEU A 170 27.00 -6.88 13.33
N HIS A 171 26.28 -7.08 12.22
CA HIS A 171 24.83 -7.26 12.18
C HIS A 171 24.43 -8.46 11.29
N PRO A 172 24.96 -9.67 11.55
CA PRO A 172 24.69 -10.85 10.74
C PRO A 172 23.19 -11.19 10.69
N GLU A 173 22.41 -10.77 11.68
CA GLU A 173 20.97 -10.97 11.76
C GLU A 173 20.16 -10.18 10.73
N LEU A 174 20.73 -9.11 10.14
CA LEU A 174 20.14 -8.33 9.05
C LEU A 174 20.51 -8.88 7.66
N GLU A 175 21.56 -9.68 7.57
CA GLU A 175 22.22 -9.98 6.30
C GLU A 175 21.33 -10.74 5.33
N ALA A 176 20.55 -11.72 5.80
CA ALA A 176 19.61 -12.45 4.94
C ALA A 176 18.59 -11.51 4.26
N ALA A 177 18.07 -10.54 5.01
CA ALA A 177 17.11 -9.57 4.47
C ALA A 177 17.80 -8.54 3.56
N ARG A 178 19.02 -8.09 3.90
CA ARG A 178 19.82 -7.17 3.06
C ARG A 178 20.19 -7.82 1.74
N ALA A 179 20.73 -9.04 1.77
CA ALA A 179 21.15 -9.78 0.58
C ALA A 179 19.98 -10.02 -0.37
N ALA A 180 18.83 -10.45 0.15
CA ALA A 180 17.61 -10.60 -0.65
C ALA A 180 17.16 -9.26 -1.28
N ALA A 181 17.25 -8.16 -0.52
CA ALA A 181 16.91 -6.83 -1.02
C ALA A 181 17.84 -6.33 -2.14
N ASP A 182 19.13 -6.59 -2.01
CA ASP A 182 20.19 -6.24 -2.97
C ASP A 182 20.11 -7.10 -4.25
N ALA A 183 19.70 -8.37 -4.12
CA ALA A 183 19.52 -9.35 -5.21
C ALA A 183 18.14 -9.33 -5.90
N PRO A 184 17.41 -8.20 -5.86
CA PRO A 184 15.94 -8.11 -6.02
C PRO A 184 15.06 -9.34 -5.72
N ASP A 185 15.41 -10.18 -4.74
CA ASP A 185 14.66 -11.37 -4.34
C ASP A 185 13.57 -11.06 -3.29
N TRP A 186 12.39 -10.67 -3.77
CA TRP A 186 11.26 -10.37 -2.89
C TRP A 186 10.80 -11.57 -2.05
N PRO A 187 10.61 -12.79 -2.60
CA PRO A 187 10.30 -13.98 -1.80
C PRO A 187 11.32 -14.26 -0.69
N GLY A 188 12.62 -14.19 -1.01
CA GLY A 188 13.69 -14.37 -0.03
C GLY A 188 13.62 -13.35 1.11
N TYR A 189 13.31 -12.09 0.80
CA TYR A 189 13.14 -11.05 1.82
C TYR A 189 11.91 -11.27 2.70
N VAL A 190 10.77 -11.65 2.12
CA VAL A 190 9.56 -11.96 2.90
C VAL A 190 9.86 -13.08 3.89
N ASN A 191 10.54 -14.14 3.44
CA ASN A 191 10.95 -15.24 4.30
C ASN A 191 11.96 -14.80 5.37
N ALA A 192 12.97 -14.01 5.01
CA ALA A 192 13.95 -13.46 5.95
C ALA A 192 13.33 -12.57 7.04
N GLN A 193 12.20 -11.92 6.72
CA GLN A 193 11.44 -11.10 7.69
C GLN A 193 10.57 -11.90 8.65
N GLY A 194 10.38 -13.21 8.41
CA GLY A 194 9.53 -14.10 9.21
C GLY A 194 8.35 -14.72 8.44
N GLY A 195 8.32 -14.57 7.11
CA GLY A 195 7.31 -15.15 6.23
C GLY A 195 6.13 -14.21 5.92
N PRO A 196 5.20 -14.65 5.05
CA PRO A 196 4.10 -13.81 4.56
C PRO A 196 3.08 -13.41 5.63
N PHE A 197 2.93 -14.24 6.67
CA PHE A 197 2.00 -14.00 7.79
C PHE A 197 2.68 -13.38 9.02
N VAL A 198 3.94 -12.94 8.90
CA VAL A 198 4.69 -12.37 10.03
C VAL A 198 3.98 -11.17 10.63
N THR A 199 4.00 -11.07 11.95
CA THR A 199 3.50 -9.91 12.66
C THR A 199 4.53 -8.80 12.77
N ARG A 200 4.05 -7.58 13.00
CA ARG A 200 4.92 -6.42 13.17
C ARG A 200 5.92 -6.59 14.33
N ASP A 201 5.49 -7.18 15.43
CA ASP A 201 6.30 -7.50 16.61
C ASP A 201 7.27 -8.67 16.40
N CYS A 202 7.07 -9.47 15.34
CA CYS A 202 7.98 -10.56 14.95
C CYS A 202 8.90 -10.23 13.77
N LEU A 203 8.78 -9.04 13.15
CA LEU A 203 9.64 -8.63 12.04
C LEU A 203 11.11 -8.62 12.45
N ARG A 204 11.95 -9.31 11.65
CA ARG A 204 13.40 -9.42 11.86
C ARG A 204 14.11 -8.08 11.72
N VAL A 205 13.73 -7.27 10.74
CA VAL A 205 14.33 -5.95 10.47
C VAL A 205 13.24 -4.88 10.51
N ARG A 206 13.50 -3.80 11.25
CA ARG A 206 12.61 -2.64 11.37
C ARG A 206 13.31 -1.35 11.00
N LEU A 207 12.51 -0.34 10.64
CA LEU A 207 12.99 1.01 10.41
C LEU A 207 13.28 1.70 11.74
N ASN A 208 14.42 2.37 11.81
CA ASN A 208 14.73 3.33 12.86
C ASN A 208 14.22 4.72 12.43
N TYR A 209 13.60 5.42 13.37
CA TYR A 209 13.11 6.79 13.17
C TYR A 209 13.79 7.73 14.17
N GLU A 210 14.23 8.87 13.65
CA GLU A 210 14.58 10.04 14.46
C GLU A 210 13.39 10.99 14.49
N TYR A 211 13.15 11.56 15.66
CA TYR A 211 12.05 12.50 15.88
C TYR A 211 12.64 13.87 16.18
N THR A 212 12.17 14.87 15.46
CA THR A 212 12.48 16.28 15.70
C THR A 212 11.23 16.94 16.24
N GLU A 213 11.23 17.28 17.53
CA GLU A 213 10.17 18.08 18.14
C GLU A 213 10.14 19.47 17.50
N ASN A 214 8.94 19.99 17.21
CA ASN A 214 8.77 21.25 16.47
C ASN A 214 9.56 21.27 15.14
N GLY A 215 9.62 20.13 14.45
CA GLY A 215 10.43 19.94 13.25
C GLY A 215 9.86 20.59 11.99
N ASN A 216 8.69 21.22 12.06
CA ASN A 216 8.09 21.98 10.97
C ASN A 216 7.59 23.35 11.45
N ASP A 217 7.23 24.21 10.50
CA ASP A 217 6.75 25.59 10.74
C ASP A 217 5.45 25.67 11.56
N TYR A 218 4.79 24.53 11.79
CA TYR A 218 3.54 24.42 12.53
C TYR A 218 3.73 23.89 13.96
N GLY A 219 4.97 23.58 14.36
CA GLY A 219 5.28 23.01 15.68
C GLY A 219 5.00 21.51 15.82
N ASP A 220 4.75 20.80 14.73
CA ASP A 220 4.54 19.35 14.81
C ASP A 220 5.87 18.60 15.01
N THR A 221 5.83 17.49 15.73
CA THR A 221 6.94 16.53 15.77
C THR A 221 7.05 15.80 14.43
N VAL A 222 8.22 15.89 13.80
CA VAL A 222 8.50 15.27 12.50
C VAL A 222 9.33 14.01 12.69
N ALA A 223 8.86 12.89 12.12
CA ALA A 223 9.59 11.62 12.11
C ALA A 223 10.35 11.44 10.78
N LYS A 224 11.65 11.16 10.86
CA LYS A 224 12.51 10.88 9.70
C LYS A 224 13.11 9.47 9.84
N ILE A 225 13.04 8.67 8.78
CA ILE A 225 13.75 7.38 8.74
C ILE A 225 15.25 7.68 8.74
N SER A 226 16.01 7.12 9.68
CA SER A 226 17.47 7.29 9.74
C SER A 226 18.25 6.00 9.48
N GLY A 227 17.60 4.84 9.65
CA GLY A 227 18.29 3.56 9.58
C GLY A 227 17.39 2.34 9.63
N VAL A 228 18.03 1.20 9.80
CA VAL A 228 17.40 -0.09 10.09
C VAL A 228 18.05 -0.72 11.32
N TYR A 229 17.29 -1.56 12.03
CA TYR A 229 17.79 -2.32 13.18
C TYR A 229 17.05 -3.66 13.32
N CYS A 230 17.63 -4.58 14.10
CA CYS A 230 16.95 -5.80 14.54
C CYS A 230 16.43 -5.62 15.97
N PRO A 231 15.12 -5.82 16.22
CA PRO A 231 14.54 -5.65 17.56
C PRO A 231 14.89 -6.78 18.53
N PHE A 232 15.54 -7.86 18.07
CA PHE A 232 15.88 -9.04 18.87
C PHE A 232 17.36 -9.07 19.30
N THR A 233 18.15 -8.08 18.90
CA THR A 233 19.57 -7.99 19.25
C THR A 233 19.71 -7.25 20.59
N VAL A 234 20.62 -7.74 21.45
CA VAL A 234 20.85 -7.18 22.79
C VAL A 234 21.50 -5.79 22.73
N SER A 235 22.22 -5.48 21.64
CA SER A 235 22.65 -4.11 21.33
C SER A 235 21.60 -3.42 20.48
N GLU A 236 21.12 -2.25 20.90
CA GLU A 236 20.30 -1.32 20.11
C GLU A 236 21.10 -0.67 18.97
N SER A 237 21.85 -1.46 18.23
CA SER A 237 22.74 -0.99 17.18
C SER A 237 21.92 -0.72 15.92
N VAL A 238 21.69 0.56 15.65
CA VAL A 238 21.08 1.05 14.41
C VAL A 238 22.12 1.12 13.31
N ILE A 239 21.81 0.57 12.14
CA ILE A 239 22.57 0.83 10.92
C ILE A 239 21.97 2.06 10.24
N TYR A 240 22.70 3.16 10.27
CA TYR A 240 22.32 4.37 9.54
C TYR A 240 22.47 4.18 8.03
N THR A 241 21.40 4.52 7.31
CA THR A 241 21.26 4.36 5.85
C THR A 241 21.13 5.68 5.12
N ARG A 242 20.92 6.78 5.87
CA ARG A 242 20.74 8.13 5.33
C ARG A 242 21.77 9.10 5.91
N THR A 243 22.97 9.04 5.37
CA THR A 243 24.12 9.83 5.81
C THR A 243 24.25 11.18 5.10
N ASN A 244 23.40 11.45 4.10
CA ASN A 244 23.47 12.67 3.30
C ASN A 244 22.40 13.66 3.76
N ASP A 245 22.82 14.91 3.98
CA ASP A 245 21.94 16.03 4.21
C ASP A 245 21.79 16.87 2.94
N TYR A 246 20.55 17.22 2.63
CA TYR A 246 20.20 18.03 1.47
C TYR A 246 19.67 19.37 1.96
N LYS A 247 20.23 20.47 1.42
CA LYS A 247 19.76 21.83 1.66
C LYS A 247 19.08 22.35 0.41
N ILE A 248 17.88 22.89 0.55
CA ILE A 248 17.22 23.61 -0.54
C ILE A 248 18.03 24.87 -0.81
N VAL A 249 18.53 24.99 -2.04
CA VAL A 249 19.29 26.15 -2.51
C VAL A 249 18.52 26.81 -3.68
N PRO A 250 18.62 28.14 -3.85
CA PRO A 250 18.11 28.80 -5.04
C PRO A 250 18.69 28.15 -6.30
N LYS A 251 17.85 27.98 -7.33
CA LYS A 251 18.30 27.46 -8.63
C LYS A 251 19.44 28.35 -9.14
N HIS A 252 20.60 27.76 -9.45
CA HIS A 252 21.71 28.52 -10.04
C HIS A 252 21.23 29.27 -11.28
N LYS A 253 21.57 30.55 -11.39
CA LYS A 253 21.39 31.29 -12.64
C LYS A 253 22.13 30.52 -13.74
N PRO A 254 21.52 30.26 -14.91
CA PRO A 254 22.21 29.59 -15.99
C PRO A 254 23.49 30.36 -16.29
N SER A 255 24.64 29.67 -16.30
CA SER A 255 25.89 30.22 -16.81
C SER A 255 25.67 30.65 -18.27
N SER A 256 26.33 31.72 -18.70
CA SER A 256 26.30 32.21 -20.09
C SER A 256 27.02 31.27 -21.09
N VAL A 257 27.16 29.99 -20.75
CA VAL A 257 27.86 28.98 -21.54
C VAL A 257 26.84 27.90 -21.90
N GLU A 258 26.76 27.63 -23.20
CA GLU A 258 25.83 26.77 -23.95
C GLU A 258 24.83 25.94 -23.15
N ASN A 259 23.55 26.12 -23.48
CA ASN A 259 22.46 25.25 -23.08
C ASN A 259 22.75 23.82 -23.54
N LEU A 260 23.26 22.97 -22.65
CA LEU A 260 23.11 21.53 -22.79
C LEU A 260 21.62 21.23 -22.72
N THR A 261 21.00 20.99 -23.88
CA THR A 261 19.61 20.55 -24.02
C THR A 261 19.47 19.13 -23.48
N LEU A 262 19.46 19.00 -22.15
CA LEU A 262 18.95 17.83 -21.48
C LEU A 262 17.47 18.08 -21.23
N GLU A 263 16.62 17.55 -22.12
CA GLU A 263 15.17 17.52 -21.93
C GLU A 263 14.83 16.71 -20.66
N GLY A 264 14.60 17.43 -19.56
CA GLY A 264 14.02 16.86 -18.36
C GLY A 264 12.56 16.48 -18.63
N ARG A 265 12.19 15.24 -18.33
CA ARG A 265 10.82 14.75 -18.50
C ARG A 265 9.86 15.48 -17.54
N ASP A 266 8.64 15.76 -18.00
CA ASP A 266 7.56 16.54 -17.34
C ASP A 266 7.03 16.01 -15.98
N ALA A 267 7.71 15.06 -15.33
CA ALA A 267 7.19 14.39 -14.13
C ALA A 267 8.28 13.96 -13.14
N ALA A 268 9.19 14.86 -12.75
CA ALA A 268 10.03 14.61 -11.57
C ALA A 268 9.16 14.67 -10.30
N PRO A 269 9.02 13.58 -9.51
CA PRO A 269 8.14 13.57 -8.35
C PRO A 269 8.67 14.49 -7.24
N TRP A 270 7.80 15.35 -6.70
CA TRP A 270 8.11 16.34 -5.66
C TRP A 270 7.98 15.80 -4.22
N SER A 271 8.10 14.48 -4.06
CA SER A 271 7.87 13.76 -2.81
C SER A 271 9.15 13.05 -2.40
N SER A 272 9.59 13.24 -1.14
CA SER A 272 10.71 12.48 -0.55
C SER A 272 10.40 10.98 -0.39
N VAL A 273 9.15 10.60 -0.64
CA VAL A 273 8.69 9.23 -0.79
C VAL A 273 8.51 8.99 -2.29
N ASN A 274 9.46 8.33 -2.93
CA ASN A 274 9.21 7.73 -4.24
C ASN A 274 8.01 6.80 -4.10
N ASN A 275 6.93 7.05 -4.84
CA ASN A 275 5.84 6.08 -5.01
C ASN A 275 6.42 4.82 -5.66
#